data_AF-A0A7S1V0A0-F1
#
_entry.id   AF-A0A7S1V0A0-F1
#
_cell.length_a   1.000
_cell.length_b   1.000
_cell.length_c   1.000
_cell.angle_alpha   90.00
_cell.angle_beta   90.00
_cell.angle_gamma   90.00
#
_symmetry.space_group_name_H-M   'P 1'
#
loop_
_entity.id
_entity.type
_entity.pdbx_description
1 polymer ?
#
loop_
_entity_poly.entity_id
_entity_poly.type
_entity_poly.pdbx_seq_one_letter_code
_entity_poly.pdbx_strand_id
1 'polypeptide(L)'
;MPPEGIPLQPKSELLTRQEIKHLASLFVQAGVEKIRLTGGEPLLRHDVVDIVSDMSQLLKQKQQQPNSNSSPSLPHVGMTTNAITLPRFLPDLVDAGLTHVNISLDTLNADRFQQLTRRPGLSKVLRALELASNMSSHLQVKLNCVVMRDFNVDELVDFCNLTLEYPNLDVRFIEWMPFADNGWNT
;
A
#
# COMPACT_ATOMS: atom_id res chain seq x y z
N MET A 1 2.93 14.02 -8.99
CA MET A 1 2.43 13.65 -10.34
C MET A 1 2.73 14.81 -11.28
N PRO A 2 3.24 14.62 -12.51
CA PRO A 2 3.43 15.70 -13.50
C PRO A 2 2.09 16.24 -14.06
N PRO A 3 1.99 17.52 -14.50
CA PRO A 3 0.72 18.17 -14.90
C PRO A 3 -0.05 17.38 -15.96
N GLU A 4 0.70 16.85 -16.91
CA GLU A 4 0.30 16.02 -18.04
C GLU A 4 -0.05 14.56 -17.67
N GLY A 5 0.17 14.16 -16.42
CA GLY A 5 0.06 12.77 -15.99
C GLY A 5 1.22 11.90 -16.50
N ILE A 6 1.25 10.65 -16.07
CA ILE A 6 2.28 9.68 -16.51
C ILE A 6 1.61 8.75 -17.54
N PRO A 7 2.18 8.61 -18.75
CA PRO A 7 1.65 7.66 -19.73
C PRO A 7 1.68 6.25 -19.15
N LEU A 8 0.57 5.52 -19.26
CA LEU A 8 0.49 4.14 -18.81
C LEU A 8 1.33 3.26 -19.74
N GLN A 9 2.10 2.34 -19.15
CA GLN A 9 2.86 1.36 -19.93
C GLN A 9 1.91 0.46 -20.74
N PRO A 10 2.28 0.09 -21.98
CA PRO A 10 1.53 -0.87 -22.77
C PRO A 10 1.35 -2.19 -22.02
N LYS A 11 0.17 -2.81 -22.12
CA LYS A 11 -0.11 -4.09 -21.45
C LYS A 11 0.88 -5.20 -21.80
N SER A 12 1.42 -5.19 -23.02
CA SER A 12 2.42 -6.16 -23.51
C SER A 12 3.78 -6.05 -22.82
N GLU A 13 4.07 -4.92 -22.18
CA GLU A 13 5.32 -4.69 -21.45
C GLU A 13 5.18 -4.98 -19.95
N LEU A 14 3.96 -5.26 -19.48
CA LEU A 14 3.71 -5.63 -18.10
C LEU A 14 3.81 -7.15 -17.93
N LEU A 15 4.45 -7.59 -16.84
CA LEU A 15 4.42 -8.99 -16.47
C LEU A 15 2.98 -9.47 -16.30
N THR A 16 2.68 -10.60 -16.92
CA THR A 16 1.43 -11.33 -16.75
C THR A 16 1.35 -11.90 -15.33
N ARG A 17 0.14 -12.25 -14.88
CA ARG A 17 -0.07 -12.94 -13.60
C ARG A 17 0.80 -14.19 -13.46
N GLN A 18 0.93 -14.97 -14.54
CA GLN A 18 1.71 -16.20 -14.54
C GLN A 18 3.21 -15.93 -14.36
N GLU A 19 3.75 -14.91 -15.04
CA GLU A 19 5.15 -14.51 -14.88
C GLU A 19 5.43 -13.96 -13.48
N ILE A 20 4.52 -13.15 -12.92
CA ILE A 20 4.62 -12.66 -11.54
C ILE A 20 4.66 -13.84 -10.56
N LYS A 21 3.73 -14.80 -10.70
CA LYS A 21 3.69 -16.00 -9.86
C LYS A 21 4.96 -16.83 -9.98
N HIS A 22 5.44 -17.03 -11.21
CA HIS A 22 6.67 -17.77 -11.46
C HIS A 22 7.87 -17.10 -10.77
N LEU A 23 8.08 -15.80 -11.00
CA LEU A 23 9.18 -15.05 -10.41
C LEU A 23 9.09 -15.04 -8.87
N ALA A 24 7.91 -14.79 -8.32
CA ALA A 24 7.69 -14.82 -6.88
C ALA A 24 8.02 -16.19 -6.28
N SER A 25 7.67 -17.29 -6.96
CA SER A 25 7.97 -18.64 -6.49
C SER A 25 9.48 -18.89 -6.35
N LEU A 26 10.28 -18.39 -7.29
CA LEU A 26 11.75 -18.51 -7.25
C LEU A 26 12.33 -17.75 -6.05
N PHE A 27 11.86 -16.52 -5.80
CA PHE A 27 12.30 -15.72 -4.66
C PHE A 27 11.88 -16.31 -3.32
N VAL A 28 10.65 -16.84 -3.23
CA VAL A 28 10.15 -17.51 -2.04
C VAL A 28 11.01 -18.74 -1.72
N GLN A 29 11.31 -19.57 -2.73
CA GLN A 29 12.25 -20.69 -2.59
C GLN A 29 13.65 -20.24 -2.14
N ALA A 30 14.12 -19.08 -2.62
CA ALA A 30 15.42 -18.50 -2.26
C ALA A 30 15.48 -17.84 -0.87
N GLY A 31 14.37 -17.78 -0.13
CA GLY A 31 14.37 -17.24 1.23
C GLY A 31 13.41 -16.08 1.49
N VAL A 32 12.74 -15.52 0.48
CA VAL A 32 11.77 -14.44 0.69
C VAL A 32 10.57 -14.91 1.53
N GLU A 33 10.19 -14.08 2.50
CA GLU A 33 9.05 -14.33 3.43
C GLU A 33 7.97 -13.25 3.34
N LYS A 34 8.29 -12.13 2.69
CA LYS A 34 7.46 -10.92 2.63
C LYS A 34 7.36 -10.46 1.19
N ILE A 35 6.14 -10.29 0.70
CA ILE A 35 5.89 -9.77 -0.65
C ILE A 35 5.02 -8.52 -0.52
N ARG A 36 5.40 -7.43 -1.20
CA ARG A 36 4.64 -6.19 -1.20
C ARG A 36 4.26 -5.78 -2.61
N LEU A 37 2.96 -5.61 -2.84
CA LEU A 37 2.42 -5.07 -4.08
C LEU A 37 2.46 -3.55 -4.04
N THR A 38 3.02 -2.98 -5.09
CA THR A 38 3.20 -1.53 -5.30
C THR A 38 3.13 -1.25 -6.80
N GLY A 39 3.59 -0.09 -7.25
CA GLY A 39 3.73 0.30 -8.65
C GLY A 39 3.55 1.80 -8.79
N GLY A 40 2.67 2.21 -9.73
CA GLY A 40 1.94 3.46 -9.61
C GLY A 40 0.83 3.29 -8.56
N GLU A 41 -0.35 2.83 -8.98
CA GLU A 41 -1.44 2.43 -8.08
C GLU A 41 -1.82 0.97 -8.34
N PRO A 42 -1.54 0.02 -7.42
CA PRO A 42 -1.76 -1.41 -7.66
C PRO A 42 -3.23 -1.76 -7.90
N LEU A 43 -4.17 -1.00 -7.33
CA LEU A 43 -5.61 -1.25 -7.49
C LEU A 43 -6.13 -0.92 -8.90
N LEU A 44 -5.32 -0.32 -9.78
CA LEU A 44 -5.65 -0.16 -11.20
C LEU A 44 -5.45 -1.46 -11.99
N ARG A 45 -4.76 -2.45 -11.42
CA ARG A 45 -4.52 -3.73 -12.06
C ARG A 45 -5.72 -4.66 -11.85
N HIS A 46 -6.34 -5.09 -12.95
CA HIS A 46 -7.59 -5.85 -12.94
C HIS A 46 -7.54 -7.20 -12.20
N ASP A 47 -6.38 -7.86 -12.19
CA ASP A 47 -6.09 -9.16 -11.59
C ASP A 47 -5.35 -9.03 -10.24
N VAL A 48 -5.47 -7.90 -9.55
CA VAL A 48 -4.74 -7.63 -8.29
C VAL A 48 -5.13 -8.60 -7.16
N VAL A 49 -6.41 -8.92 -7.01
CA VAL A 49 -6.92 -9.85 -5.98
C VAL A 49 -6.35 -11.26 -6.21
N ASP A 50 -6.37 -11.67 -7.46
CA ASP A 50 -5.80 -12.93 -7.94
C ASP A 50 -4.29 -13.03 -7.63
N ILE A 51 -3.53 -11.96 -7.86
CA ILE A 51 -2.11 -11.88 -7.53
C ILE A 51 -1.89 -11.99 -6.02
N VAL A 52 -2.69 -11.29 -5.20
CA VAL A 52 -2.62 -11.41 -3.73
C VAL A 52 -2.83 -12.86 -3.29
N SER A 53 -3.83 -13.54 -3.87
CA SER A 53 -4.10 -14.95 -3.58
C SER A 53 -2.90 -15.84 -3.92
N ASP A 54 -2.31 -15.66 -5.10
CA ASP A 54 -1.12 -16.41 -5.51
C ASP A 54 0.07 -16.18 -4.56
N MET A 55 0.34 -14.93 -4.17
CA MET A 55 1.43 -14.60 -3.24
C MET A 55 1.20 -15.21 -1.85
N SER A 56 -0.03 -15.12 -1.35
CA SER A 56 -0.44 -15.69 -0.07
C SER A 56 -0.24 -17.21 -0.06
N GLN A 57 -0.67 -17.91 -1.11
CA GLN A 57 -0.51 -19.35 -1.23
C GLN A 57 0.96 -19.78 -1.27
N LEU A 58 1.80 -19.09 -2.06
CA LEU A 58 3.24 -19.40 -2.14
C LEU A 58 3.92 -19.28 -0.77
N LEU A 59 3.63 -18.21 -0.03
CA LEU A 59 4.19 -18.01 1.31
C LEU A 59 3.67 -19.05 2.32
N LYS A 60 2.36 -19.40 2.29
CA LYS A 60 1.80 -20.47 3.12
C LYS A 60 2.47 -21.82 2.87
N GLN A 61 2.66 -22.18 1.59
CA GLN A 61 3.30 -23.42 1.19
C GLN A 61 4.73 -23.53 1.73
N LYS A 62 5.49 -22.43 1.69
CA LYS A 62 6.85 -22.40 2.26
C LYS A 62 6.84 -22.58 3.78
N GLN A 63 5.96 -21.88 4.49
CA GLN A 63 5.87 -21.95 5.96
C GLN A 63 5.52 -23.35 6.47
N GLN A 64 4.81 -24.16 5.68
CA GLN A 64 4.43 -25.54 6.02
C GLN A 64 5.56 -26.58 5.80
N GLN A 65 6.70 -26.19 5.23
CA GLN A 65 7.79 -27.12 4.97
C GLN A 65 8.54 -27.51 6.26
N PRO A 66 8.94 -28.78 6.43
CA PRO A 66 9.53 -29.27 7.69
C PRO A 66 10.88 -28.62 8.07
N ASN A 67 11.60 -28.03 7.12
CA ASN A 67 12.88 -27.35 7.34
C ASN A 67 12.78 -25.82 7.27
N SER A 68 11.56 -25.28 7.33
CA SER A 68 11.33 -23.84 7.31
C SER A 68 11.68 -23.26 8.68
N ASN A 69 12.70 -22.40 8.73
CA ASN A 69 12.99 -21.55 9.89
C ASN A 69 11.95 -20.41 10.07
N SER A 70 10.86 -20.42 9.30
CA SER A 70 9.82 -19.40 9.34
C SER A 70 8.97 -19.56 10.61
N SER A 71 8.75 -18.46 11.32
CA SER A 71 7.82 -18.42 12.46
C SER A 71 6.39 -18.80 12.02
N PRO A 72 5.57 -19.46 12.86
CA PRO A 72 4.16 -19.84 12.58
C PRO A 72 3.21 -18.62 12.52
N SER A 73 3.60 -17.60 11.78
CA SER A 73 2.89 -16.34 11.58
C SER A 73 2.20 -16.33 10.22
N LEU A 74 1.11 -15.56 10.12
CA LEU A 74 0.40 -15.37 8.84
C LEU A 74 1.35 -14.91 7.73
N PRO A 75 1.10 -15.31 6.46
CA PRO A 75 1.85 -14.81 5.31
C PRO A 75 1.88 -13.28 5.29
N HIS A 76 3.06 -12.72 5.09
CA HIS A 76 3.21 -11.27 5.00
C HIS A 76 3.06 -10.80 3.55
N VAL A 77 1.80 -10.68 3.12
CA VAL A 77 1.42 -10.06 1.85
C VAL A 77 0.98 -8.63 2.12
N GLY A 78 1.75 -7.68 1.62
CA GLY A 78 1.51 -6.25 1.80
C GLY A 78 1.08 -5.54 0.52
N MET A 79 0.43 -4.40 0.66
CA MET A 79 0.12 -3.49 -0.44
C MET A 79 0.46 -2.05 -0.05
N THR A 80 0.85 -1.22 -1.01
CA THR A 80 0.93 0.23 -0.84
C THR A 80 0.02 0.91 -1.87
N THR A 81 -0.89 1.76 -1.41
CA THR A 81 -1.97 2.34 -2.23
C THR A 81 -2.26 3.78 -1.80
N ASN A 82 -2.76 4.61 -2.71
CA ASN A 82 -3.39 5.90 -2.41
C ASN A 82 -4.80 5.75 -1.81
N ALA A 83 -5.31 4.53 -1.72
CA ALA A 83 -6.56 4.11 -1.09
C ALA A 83 -7.87 4.64 -1.72
N ILE A 84 -7.82 5.46 -2.78
CA ILE A 84 -9.03 6.05 -3.41
C ILE A 84 -10.05 4.97 -3.83
N THR A 85 -9.56 3.83 -4.31
CA THR A 85 -10.40 2.70 -4.76
C THR A 85 -10.37 1.50 -3.82
N LEU A 86 -9.60 1.57 -2.74
CA LEU A 86 -9.43 0.47 -1.78
C LEU A 86 -10.76 -0.07 -1.23
N PRO A 87 -11.77 0.76 -0.87
CA PRO A 87 -13.03 0.25 -0.33
C PRO A 87 -13.73 -0.77 -1.22
N ARG A 88 -13.54 -0.70 -2.54
CA ARG A 88 -14.14 -1.64 -3.48
C ARG A 88 -13.48 -3.02 -3.45
N PHE A 89 -12.18 -3.08 -3.21
CA PHE A 89 -11.39 -4.31 -3.30
C PHE A 89 -11.05 -4.90 -1.95
N LEU A 90 -11.16 -4.12 -0.87
CA LEU A 90 -10.63 -4.51 0.43
C LEU A 90 -11.18 -5.86 0.95
N PRO A 91 -12.49 -6.17 0.88
CA PRO A 91 -12.99 -7.47 1.31
C PRO A 91 -12.32 -8.63 0.55
N ASP A 92 -12.34 -8.56 -0.78
CA ASP A 92 -11.76 -9.60 -1.64
C ASP A 92 -10.24 -9.74 -1.44
N LEU A 93 -9.55 -8.62 -1.19
CA LEU A 93 -8.11 -8.62 -0.89
C LEU A 93 -7.79 -9.31 0.43
N VAL A 94 -8.57 -9.02 1.49
CA VAL A 94 -8.41 -9.68 2.80
C VAL A 94 -8.70 -11.17 2.68
N ASP A 95 -9.77 -11.56 1.98
CA ASP A 95 -10.11 -12.96 1.74
C ASP A 95 -9.04 -13.69 0.92
N ALA A 96 -8.43 -13.00 -0.05
CA ALA A 96 -7.28 -13.51 -0.81
C ALA A 96 -6.01 -13.65 0.05
N GLY A 97 -5.98 -13.07 1.25
CA GLY A 97 -4.89 -13.19 2.22
C GLY A 97 -3.95 -11.99 2.27
N LEU A 98 -4.43 -10.79 1.94
CA LEU A 98 -3.74 -9.54 2.24
C LEU A 98 -3.71 -9.34 3.77
N THR A 99 -2.52 -9.12 4.32
CA THR A 99 -2.33 -8.95 5.78
C THR A 99 -1.81 -7.58 6.14
N HIS A 100 -1.28 -6.80 5.19
CA HIS A 100 -0.72 -5.48 5.45
C HIS A 100 -1.14 -4.47 4.39
N VAL A 101 -1.68 -3.32 4.79
CA VAL A 101 -1.99 -2.21 3.88
C VAL A 101 -1.23 -0.97 4.35
N ASN A 102 -0.46 -0.37 3.44
CA ASN A 102 0.12 0.94 3.62
C ASN A 102 -0.68 1.94 2.77
N ILE A 103 -1.34 2.88 3.43
CA ILE A 103 -2.03 4.00 2.80
C ILE A 103 -1.08 5.19 2.74
N SER A 104 -0.90 5.78 1.56
CA SER A 104 -0.15 7.02 1.38
C SER A 104 -1.10 8.22 1.50
N LEU A 105 -0.87 9.08 2.50
CA LEU A 105 -1.62 10.31 2.71
C LEU A 105 -0.73 11.37 3.36
N ASP A 106 -0.49 12.47 2.65
CA ASP A 106 0.45 13.50 3.08
C ASP A 106 -0.24 14.72 3.72
N THR A 107 -1.56 14.76 3.80
CA THR A 107 -2.31 15.85 4.46
C THR A 107 -3.75 15.42 4.78
N LEU A 108 -4.27 15.90 5.90
CA LEU A 108 -5.65 15.81 6.35
C LEU A 108 -6.47 17.05 5.97
N ASN A 109 -5.85 18.03 5.31
CA ASN A 109 -6.51 19.21 4.75
C ASN A 109 -6.92 18.97 3.29
N ALA A 110 -8.19 19.23 2.96
CA ALA A 110 -8.74 18.95 1.63
C ALA A 110 -8.11 19.81 0.51
N ASP A 111 -7.79 21.08 0.80
CA ASP A 111 -7.20 21.99 -0.17
C ASP A 111 -5.75 21.61 -0.47
N ARG A 112 -4.97 21.31 0.59
CA ARG A 112 -3.61 20.79 0.45
C ARG A 112 -3.59 19.45 -0.28
N PHE A 113 -4.56 18.56 -0.01
CA PHE A 113 -4.69 17.29 -0.70
C PHE A 113 -4.90 17.52 -2.21
N GLN A 114 -5.81 18.43 -2.56
CA GLN A 114 -6.07 18.76 -3.96
C GLN A 114 -4.86 19.45 -4.60
N GLN A 115 -4.11 20.28 -3.87
CA GLN A 115 -2.87 20.88 -4.35
C GLN A 115 -1.81 19.82 -4.70
N LEU A 116 -1.58 18.85 -3.81
CA LEU A 116 -0.59 17.78 -4.00
C LEU A 116 -0.98 16.78 -5.09
N THR A 117 -2.23 16.30 -5.05
CA THR A 117 -2.70 15.21 -5.93
C THR A 117 -3.32 15.72 -7.23
N ARG A 118 -3.58 17.03 -7.32
CA ARG A 118 -4.31 17.72 -8.40
C ARG A 118 -5.75 17.28 -8.58
N ARG A 119 -6.31 16.55 -7.63
CA ARG A 119 -7.69 16.05 -7.67
C ARG A 119 -8.30 16.07 -6.26
N PRO A 120 -9.60 16.34 -6.12
CA PRO A 120 -10.27 16.10 -4.85
C PRO A 120 -10.31 14.59 -4.57
N GLY A 121 -10.31 14.20 -3.31
CA GLY A 121 -10.34 12.78 -2.97
C GLY A 121 -10.08 12.41 -1.51
N LEU A 122 -9.68 13.37 -0.67
CA LEU A 122 -9.36 13.13 0.73
C LEU A 122 -10.43 12.32 1.47
N SER A 123 -11.71 12.67 1.32
CA SER A 123 -12.81 11.96 1.97
C SER A 123 -12.89 10.47 1.60
N LYS A 124 -12.50 10.11 0.36
CA LYS A 124 -12.42 8.71 -0.06
C LYS A 124 -11.27 7.98 0.61
N VAL A 125 -10.13 8.66 0.79
CA VAL A 125 -8.96 8.10 1.48
C VAL A 125 -9.25 7.89 2.97
N LEU A 126 -9.87 8.87 3.63
CA LEU A 126 -10.27 8.75 5.04
C LEU A 126 -11.29 7.63 5.25
N ARG A 127 -12.29 7.50 4.35
CA ARG A 127 -13.22 6.36 4.38
C ARG A 127 -12.51 5.02 4.18
N ALA A 128 -11.49 4.98 3.32
CA ALA A 128 -10.71 3.77 3.10
C ALA A 128 -9.85 3.41 4.32
N LEU A 129 -9.30 4.40 5.01
CA LEU A 129 -8.58 4.23 6.26
C LEU A 129 -9.50 3.67 7.35
N GLU A 130 -10.67 4.29 7.56
CA GLU A 130 -11.68 3.82 8.51
C GLU A 130 -12.10 2.38 8.22
N LEU A 131 -12.42 2.07 6.96
CA LEU A 131 -12.80 0.72 6.55
C LEU A 131 -11.67 -0.29 6.80
N ALA A 132 -10.43 0.04 6.41
CA ALA A 132 -9.28 -0.83 6.60
C ALA A 132 -8.99 -1.10 8.07
N SER A 133 -8.98 -0.06 8.89
CA SER A 133 -8.70 -0.16 10.33
C SER A 133 -9.71 -1.01 11.09
N ASN A 134 -10.95 -1.10 10.59
CA ASN A 134 -12.04 -1.88 11.19
C ASN A 134 -12.31 -3.23 10.50
N MET A 135 -11.60 -3.57 9.42
CA MET A 135 -11.92 -4.73 8.57
C MET A 135 -11.63 -6.07 9.26
N SER A 136 -10.45 -6.22 9.83
CA SER A 136 -10.02 -7.49 10.45
C SER A 136 -8.89 -7.24 11.43
N SER A 137 -8.87 -7.98 12.53
CA SER A 137 -7.78 -7.96 13.51
C SER A 137 -6.44 -8.45 12.95
N HIS A 138 -6.46 -9.17 11.83
CA HIS A 138 -5.26 -9.68 11.16
C HIS A 138 -4.72 -8.75 10.06
N LEU A 139 -5.46 -7.68 9.73
CA LEU A 139 -5.03 -6.68 8.76
C LEU A 139 -4.30 -5.54 9.48
N GLN A 140 -2.98 -5.46 9.32
CA GLN A 140 -2.22 -4.33 9.85
C GLN A 140 -2.32 -3.14 8.89
N VAL A 141 -2.76 -1.99 9.40
CA VAL A 141 -2.91 -0.77 8.61
C VAL A 141 -1.82 0.22 8.98
N LYS A 142 -1.17 0.80 7.97
CA LYS A 142 -0.12 1.80 8.13
C LYS A 142 -0.48 3.03 7.31
N LEU A 143 -0.37 4.21 7.91
CA LEU A 143 -0.51 5.48 7.21
C LEU A 143 0.87 6.11 7.06
N ASN A 144 1.33 6.23 5.82
CA ASN A 144 2.61 6.85 5.49
C ASN A 144 2.36 8.30 5.06
N CYS A 145 2.98 9.24 5.77
CA CYS A 145 2.94 10.67 5.47
C CYS A 145 4.37 11.17 5.21
N VAL A 146 4.62 11.69 4.01
CA VAL A 146 5.87 12.39 3.69
C VAL A 146 5.81 13.80 4.25
N VAL A 147 6.74 14.13 5.14
CA VAL A 147 6.76 15.43 5.82
C VAL A 147 7.53 16.44 4.98
N MET A 148 6.84 17.52 4.59
CA MET A 148 7.34 18.59 3.76
C MET A 148 7.37 19.90 4.57
N ARG A 149 8.56 20.50 4.64
CA ARG A 149 8.77 21.79 5.32
C ARG A 149 7.81 22.83 4.74
N ASP A 150 7.24 23.65 5.62
CA ASP A 150 6.33 24.75 5.28
C ASP A 150 5.05 24.31 4.54
N PHE A 151 4.72 23.02 4.55
CA PHE A 151 3.53 22.48 3.89
C PHE A 151 2.59 21.73 4.83
N ASN A 152 3.05 20.69 5.53
CA ASN A 152 2.21 19.80 6.36
C ASN A 152 2.77 19.52 7.76
N VAL A 153 3.79 20.25 8.20
CA VAL A 153 4.40 20.07 9.53
C VAL A 153 3.42 20.40 10.66
N ASP A 154 2.48 21.30 10.39
CA ASP A 154 1.40 21.68 11.32
C ASP A 154 0.37 20.56 11.54
N GLU A 155 0.32 19.53 10.69
CA GLU A 155 -0.66 18.44 10.76
C GLU A 155 -0.13 17.19 11.49
N LEU A 156 1.15 17.16 11.90
CA LEU A 156 1.77 15.95 12.47
C LEU A 156 1.04 15.43 13.73
N VAL A 157 0.58 16.35 14.59
CA VAL A 157 -0.18 15.99 15.78
C VAL A 157 -1.55 15.42 15.41
N ASP A 158 -2.20 15.96 14.38
CA ASP A 158 -3.50 15.47 13.91
C ASP A 158 -3.37 14.06 13.33
N PHE A 159 -2.30 13.79 12.58
CA PHE A 159 -1.96 12.43 12.14
C PHE A 159 -1.74 11.49 13.34
N CYS A 160 -0.99 11.91 14.36
CA CYS A 160 -0.80 11.10 15.57
C CYS A 160 -2.13 10.80 16.29
N ASN A 161 -3.05 11.78 16.35
CA ASN A 161 -4.36 11.63 16.99
C ASN A 161 -5.22 10.55 16.32
N LEU A 162 -5.02 10.26 15.02
CA LEU A 162 -5.69 9.14 14.35
C LEU A 162 -5.38 7.78 14.98
N THR A 163 -4.22 7.62 15.63
CA THR A 163 -3.87 6.35 16.31
C THR A 163 -4.68 6.14 17.60
N LEU A 164 -5.22 7.22 18.19
CA LEU A 164 -6.14 7.14 19.32
C LEU A 164 -7.55 6.70 18.86
N GLU A 165 -7.93 7.06 17.64
CA GLU A 165 -9.22 6.69 17.03
C GLU A 165 -9.19 5.28 16.45
N TYR A 166 -8.07 4.87 15.86
CA TYR A 166 -7.89 3.59 15.18
C TYR A 166 -6.76 2.77 15.82
N PRO A 167 -7.06 1.90 16.81
CA PRO A 167 -6.02 1.17 17.56
C PRO A 167 -5.10 0.25 16.73
N ASN A 168 -5.54 -0.16 15.53
CA ASN A 168 -4.76 -1.00 14.60
C ASN A 168 -3.97 -0.19 13.55
N LEU A 169 -3.92 1.13 13.70
CA LEU A 169 -3.26 2.05 12.78
C LEU A 169 -1.87 2.45 13.29
N ASP A 170 -0.84 2.16 12.51
CA ASP A 170 0.47 2.79 12.70
C ASP A 170 0.62 4.00 11.77
N VAL A 171 0.91 5.16 12.32
CA VAL A 171 1.29 6.34 11.53
C VAL A 171 2.80 6.41 11.41
N ARG A 172 3.30 6.67 10.20
CA ARG A 172 4.72 6.78 9.87
C ARG A 172 5.01 8.06 9.13
N PHE A 173 5.89 8.86 9.72
CA PHE A 173 6.44 10.05 9.09
C PHE A 173 7.69 9.67 8.32
N ILE A 174 7.76 10.11 7.07
CA ILE A 174 8.87 9.85 6.15
C ILE A 174 9.49 11.20 5.82
N GLU A 175 10.81 11.31 5.99
CA GLU A 175 11.53 12.51 5.55
C GLU A 175 11.41 12.65 4.03
N TRP A 176 11.13 13.87 3.59
CA TRP A 176 11.13 14.17 2.17
C TRP A 176 12.54 14.01 1.57
N MET A 177 12.64 13.21 0.51
CA MET A 177 13.87 13.01 -0.24
C MET A 177 13.75 13.74 -1.59
N PRO A 178 14.51 14.84 -1.82
CA PRO A 178 14.55 15.50 -3.11
C PRO A 178 15.12 14.56 -4.17
N PHE A 179 14.40 14.36 -5.27
CA PHE A 179 14.95 13.79 -6.50
C PHE A 179 15.12 14.92 -7.51
N ALA A 180 16.22 14.92 -8.26
CA ALA A 180 16.65 16.02 -9.14
C ALA A 180 15.61 16.45 -10.21
N ASP A 181 14.59 15.65 -10.48
CA ASP A 181 13.58 15.89 -11.54
C ASP A 181 12.14 16.15 -11.03
N ASN A 182 11.92 16.29 -9.71
CA ASN A 182 10.55 16.47 -9.20
C ASN A 182 9.99 17.90 -9.36
N GLY A 183 10.82 18.89 -9.76
CA GLY A 183 10.37 20.25 -10.08
C GLY A 183 9.95 21.09 -8.87
N TRP A 184 10.24 20.64 -7.64
CA TRP A 184 10.01 21.38 -6.41
C TRP A 184 11.38 21.71 -5.79
N ASN A 185 12.03 22.75 -6.32
CA ASN A 185 13.23 23.31 -5.71
C ASN A 185 12.79 24.23 -4.57
N THR A 186 13.28 23.95 -3.36
CA THR A 186 13.24 24.84 -2.20
C THR A 186 13.98 26.15 -2.47
#